data_AF-A0A662ACY3-F1
#
_entry.id   AF-A0A662ACY3-F1
#
_cell.length_a   1.000
_cell.length_b   1.000
_cell.length_c   1.000
_cell.angle_alpha   90.00
_cell.angle_beta   90.00
_cell.angle_gamma   90.00
#
_symmetry.space_group_name_H-M   'P 1'
#
loop_
_entity.id
_entity.type
_entity.pdbx_description
1 polymer ?
#
loop_
_entity_poly.entity_id
_entity_poly.type
_entity_poly.pdbx_seq_one_letter_code
_entity_poly.pdbx_strand_id
1 'polypeptide(L)'
;MVNNLIKVALLIVIVVLAYFVVESILGPVRFNKEVATRNVEVIQNLRDIRTAEMAYKAMNGKYTADFDTLVDFLKFGEIPMVKMTPDPDDTTNTLTIRDTIGYIPVIDSLFGNRQGYNVNNLRYIPFTNNISFELDANQIEKGGVDVNVFEATASYKEYLKGLDDQMVLNLIASKEQIEKYPGLKVGSMVEASTDGNWE
;
A
#
# COMPACT_ATOMS: atom_id res chain seq x y z
N MET A 1 60.37 -26.16 9.18
CA MET A 1 59.73 -24.99 8.52
C MET A 1 58.41 -25.33 7.84
N VAL A 2 58.32 -26.40 7.04
CA VAL A 2 57.11 -26.77 6.27
C VAL A 2 55.84 -26.90 7.13
N ASN A 3 55.90 -27.52 8.31
CA ASN A 3 54.74 -27.67 9.19
C ASN A 3 54.17 -26.34 9.71
N ASN A 4 54.99 -25.32 9.92
CA ASN A 4 54.48 -24.00 10.36
C ASN A 4 53.82 -23.26 9.20
N LEU A 5 54.31 -23.44 7.97
CA LEU A 5 53.73 -22.85 6.78
C LEU A 5 52.31 -23.40 6.52
N ILE A 6 52.15 -24.72 6.62
CA ILE A 6 50.86 -25.40 6.47
C ILE A 6 49.86 -24.93 7.54
N LYS A 7 50.30 -24.78 8.80
CA LYS A 7 49.46 -24.24 9.88
C LYS A 7 48.99 -22.81 9.61
N VAL A 8 49.87 -21.95 9.11
CA VAL A 8 49.52 -20.55 8.77
C VAL A 8 48.57 -20.51 7.58
N ALA A 9 48.80 -21.32 6.54
CA ALA A 9 47.89 -21.41 5.40
C ALA A 9 46.50 -21.92 5.81
N LEU A 10 46.43 -22.96 6.64
CA LEU A 10 45.18 -23.47 7.22
C LEU A 10 44.47 -22.41 8.06
N LEU A 11 45.21 -21.62 8.86
CA LEU A 11 44.63 -20.52 9.63
C LEU A 11 43.97 -19.49 8.72
N ILE A 12 44.63 -19.09 7.63
CA ILE A 12 44.06 -18.15 6.64
C ILE A 12 42.79 -18.73 6.02
N VAL A 13 42.81 -20.01 5.62
CA VAL A 13 41.63 -20.69 5.08
C VAL A 13 40.49 -20.72 6.09
N ILE A 14 40.76 -21.01 7.38
CA ILE A 14 39.74 -21.00 8.43
C ILE A 14 39.11 -19.60 8.58
N VAL A 15 39.91 -18.53 8.55
CA VAL A 15 39.40 -17.15 8.64
C VAL A 15 38.53 -16.80 7.43
N VAL A 16 38.95 -17.18 6.23
CA VAL A 16 38.16 -16.97 5.00
C VAL A 16 36.85 -17.75 5.03
N LEU A 17 36.88 -19.01 5.46
CA LEU A 17 35.68 -19.82 5.62
C LEU A 17 34.74 -19.26 6.69
N ALA A 18 35.27 -18.79 7.81
CA ALA A 18 34.48 -18.14 8.86
C ALA A 18 33.77 -16.88 8.33
N TYR A 19 34.46 -16.08 7.51
CA TYR A 19 33.86 -14.92 6.84
C TYR A 19 32.72 -15.34 5.90
N PHE A 20 32.92 -16.36 5.06
CA PHE A 20 31.87 -16.85 4.16
C PHE A 20 30.62 -17.38 4.89
N VAL A 21 30.80 -18.04 6.04
CA VAL A 21 29.66 -18.50 6.85
C VAL A 21 28.86 -17.31 7.37
N VAL A 22 29.53 -16.26 7.85
CA VAL A 22 28.87 -15.04 8.32
C VAL A 22 28.13 -14.34 7.17
N GLU A 23 28.77 -14.17 6.02
CA GLU A 23 28.15 -13.51 4.86
C GLU A 23 26.93 -14.29 4.33
N SER A 24 27.01 -15.63 4.32
CA SER A 24 25.92 -16.52 3.90
C SER A 24 24.65 -16.36 4.75
N ILE A 25 24.80 -16.13 6.06
CA ILE A 25 23.68 -15.91 6.98
C ILE A 25 23.19 -14.45 6.91
N LEU A 26 24.11 -13.48 6.86
CA LEU A 26 23.76 -12.06 6.90
C LEU A 26 23.13 -11.54 5.61
N GLY A 27 23.48 -12.09 4.44
CA GLY A 27 22.93 -11.66 3.16
C GLY A 27 21.40 -11.71 3.12
N PRO A 28 20.77 -12.88 3.35
CA PRO A 28 19.31 -13.02 3.40
C PRO A 28 18.66 -12.16 4.49
N VAL A 29 19.31 -12.00 5.64
CA VAL A 29 18.78 -11.18 6.74
C VAL A 29 18.73 -9.69 6.36
N ARG A 30 19.78 -9.17 5.73
CA ARG A 30 19.81 -7.78 5.23
C ARG A 30 18.76 -7.57 4.15
N PHE A 31 18.64 -8.51 3.21
CA PHE A 31 17.59 -8.47 2.18
C PHE A 31 16.19 -8.39 2.78
N ASN A 32 15.84 -9.32 3.70
CA ASN A 32 14.53 -9.33 4.33
C ASN A 32 14.24 -8.06 5.13
N LYS A 33 15.26 -7.47 5.77
CA LYS A 33 15.14 -6.20 6.48
C LYS A 33 14.83 -5.04 5.52
N GLU A 34 15.58 -4.93 4.42
CA GLU A 34 15.34 -3.90 3.40
C GLU A 34 13.96 -4.05 2.76
N VAL A 35 13.55 -5.27 2.42
CA VAL A 35 12.20 -5.56 1.91
C VAL A 35 11.14 -5.12 2.91
N ALA A 36 11.29 -5.47 4.19
CA ALA A 36 10.35 -5.07 5.22
C ALA A 36 10.26 -3.54 5.36
N THR A 37 11.40 -2.84 5.33
CA THR A 37 11.42 -1.37 5.37
C THR A 37 10.72 -0.77 4.16
N ARG A 38 10.99 -1.25 2.94
CA ARG A 38 10.31 -0.76 1.74
C ARG A 38 8.81 -1.05 1.77
N ASN A 39 8.42 -2.24 2.24
CA ASN A 39 7.02 -2.64 2.36
C ASN A 39 6.23 -1.70 3.28
N VAL A 40 6.81 -1.24 4.40
CA VAL A 40 6.11 -0.34 5.33
C VAL A 40 5.64 0.94 4.63
N GLU A 41 6.51 1.60 3.87
CA GLU A 41 6.15 2.83 3.15
C GLU A 41 5.17 2.57 2.00
N VAL A 42 5.37 1.48 1.25
CA VAL A 42 4.46 1.11 0.15
C VAL A 42 3.07 0.76 0.68
N ILE A 43 2.98 0.01 1.78
CA ILE A 43 1.72 -0.30 2.48
C ILE A 43 1.05 0.97 2.96
N GLN A 44 1.81 1.92 3.51
CA GLN A 44 1.24 3.19 3.95
C GLN A 44 0.61 3.93 2.78
N ASN A 45 1.33 4.08 1.65
CA ASN A 45 0.77 4.72 0.45
C ASN A 45 -0.46 3.98 -0.10
N LEU A 46 -0.47 2.64 -0.10
CA LEU A 46 -1.65 1.87 -0.51
C LEU A 46 -2.84 2.06 0.44
N ARG A 47 -2.60 2.24 1.75
CA ARG A 47 -3.66 2.61 2.71
C ARG A 47 -4.21 4.00 2.39
N ASP A 48 -3.35 4.95 2.01
CA ASP A 48 -3.79 6.30 1.62
C ASP A 48 -4.64 6.25 0.35
N ILE A 49 -4.24 5.44 -0.65
CA ILE A 49 -5.04 5.20 -1.87
C ILE A 49 -6.40 4.61 -1.50
N ARG A 50 -6.43 3.58 -0.64
CA ARG A 50 -7.69 2.99 -0.14
C ARG A 50 -8.59 4.05 0.51
N THR A 51 -8.04 4.87 1.40
CA THR A 51 -8.80 5.92 2.09
C THR A 51 -9.34 6.96 1.10
N ALA A 52 -8.56 7.34 0.09
CA ALA A 52 -8.99 8.25 -0.96
C ALA A 52 -10.11 7.65 -1.82
N GLU A 53 -9.97 6.40 -2.27
CA GLU A 53 -10.98 5.69 -3.06
C GLU A 53 -12.31 5.51 -2.29
N MET A 54 -12.22 5.17 -1.00
CA MET A 54 -13.41 5.06 -0.14
C MET A 54 -14.16 6.38 -0.01
N ALA A 55 -13.44 7.49 0.16
CA ALA A 55 -14.03 8.82 0.22
C ALA A 55 -14.61 9.24 -1.14
N TYR A 56 -13.91 8.94 -2.24
CA TYR A 56 -14.39 9.20 -3.59
C TYR A 56 -15.69 8.44 -3.88
N LYS A 57 -15.78 7.16 -3.52
CA LYS A 57 -17.01 6.37 -3.63
C LYS A 57 -18.13 6.90 -2.76
N ALA A 58 -17.84 7.39 -1.55
CA ALA A 58 -18.87 7.95 -0.67
C ALA A 58 -19.56 9.19 -1.30
N MET A 59 -18.82 9.99 -2.07
CA MET A 59 -19.33 11.20 -2.72
C MET A 59 -19.90 10.94 -4.12
N ASN A 60 -19.25 10.08 -4.90
CA ASN A 60 -19.56 9.87 -6.33
C ASN A 60 -20.27 8.53 -6.61
N GLY A 61 -20.48 7.70 -5.60
CA GLY A 61 -21.17 6.41 -5.70
C GLY A 61 -20.34 5.26 -6.28
N LYS A 62 -19.18 5.54 -6.89
CA LYS A 62 -18.27 4.56 -7.52
C LYS A 62 -16.80 4.89 -7.26
N TYR A 63 -15.92 3.92 -7.45
CA TYR A 63 -14.46 4.11 -7.44
C TYR A 63 -13.94 4.67 -8.77
N THR A 64 -12.68 5.11 -8.80
CA THR A 64 -12.01 5.59 -10.02
C THR A 64 -10.78 4.74 -10.36
N ALA A 65 -10.54 4.54 -11.65
CA ALA A 65 -9.32 3.91 -12.16
C ALA A 65 -8.23 4.95 -12.50
N ASP A 66 -8.58 6.23 -12.43
CA ASP A 66 -7.69 7.33 -12.79
C ASP A 66 -7.23 8.11 -11.56
N PHE A 67 -5.92 8.11 -11.36
CA PHE A 67 -5.25 8.87 -10.31
C PHE A 67 -5.37 10.39 -10.49
N ASP A 68 -5.46 10.94 -11.70
CA ASP A 68 -5.60 12.39 -11.87
C ASP A 68 -6.95 12.83 -11.31
N THR A 69 -8.02 12.10 -11.66
CA THR A 69 -9.35 12.26 -11.07
C THR A 69 -9.33 12.12 -9.55
N LEU A 70 -8.63 11.12 -9.01
CA LEU A 70 -8.53 10.91 -7.56
C LEU A 70 -7.79 12.05 -6.87
N VAL A 71 -6.67 12.50 -7.43
CA VAL A 71 -5.85 13.60 -6.89
C VAL A 71 -6.61 14.92 -6.96
N ASP A 72 -7.32 15.19 -8.04
CA ASP A 72 -8.15 16.39 -8.17
C ASP A 72 -9.30 16.39 -7.16
N PHE A 73 -9.95 15.24 -6.94
CA PHE A 73 -10.95 15.09 -5.89
C PHE A 73 -10.37 15.39 -4.50
N LEU A 74 -9.17 14.91 -4.19
CA LEU A 74 -8.56 15.21 -2.89
C LEU A 74 -8.21 16.71 -2.75
N LYS A 75 -7.75 17.37 -3.83
CA LYS A 75 -7.35 18.79 -3.81
C LYS A 75 -8.51 19.77 -3.73
N PHE A 76 -9.56 19.52 -4.53
CA PHE A 76 -10.65 20.47 -4.74
C PHE A 76 -11.98 20.00 -4.16
N GLY A 77 -12.07 18.73 -3.75
CA GLY A 77 -13.28 18.18 -3.17
C GLY A 77 -13.54 18.75 -1.78
N GLU A 78 -14.82 18.94 -1.49
CA GLU A 78 -15.32 19.39 -0.20
C GLU A 78 -16.36 18.41 0.33
N ILE A 79 -16.29 18.10 1.61
CA ILE A 79 -17.25 17.23 2.30
C ILE A 79 -18.24 18.13 3.04
N PRO A 80 -19.57 17.98 2.82
CA PRO A 80 -20.57 18.74 3.57
C PRO A 80 -20.57 18.28 5.03
N MET A 81 -20.39 19.22 5.95
CA MET A 81 -20.51 18.98 7.38
C MET A 81 -21.98 19.02 7.76
N VAL A 82 -22.57 17.85 7.98
CA VAL A 82 -23.99 17.71 8.34
C VAL A 82 -24.13 17.63 9.86
N LYS A 83 -24.90 18.55 10.43
CA LYS A 83 -25.32 18.50 11.82
C LYS A 83 -26.72 17.91 11.90
N MET A 84 -26.86 16.87 12.72
CA MET A 84 -28.17 16.32 13.06
C MET A 84 -28.68 17.05 14.30
N THR A 85 -29.82 17.71 14.17
CA THR A 85 -30.52 18.35 15.29
C THR A 85 -31.84 17.61 15.51
N PRO A 86 -32.20 17.24 16.75
CA PRO A 86 -33.52 16.66 17.04
C PRO A 86 -34.62 17.61 16.61
N ASP A 87 -35.68 17.08 16.01
CA ASP A 87 -36.84 17.88 15.64
C ASP A 87 -37.53 18.39 16.92
N PRO A 88 -37.62 19.73 17.14
CA PRO A 88 -38.22 20.29 18.34
C PRO A 88 -39.74 19.98 18.48
N ASP A 89 -40.41 19.64 17.38
CA ASP A 89 -41.84 19.29 17.39
C ASP A 89 -42.08 17.77 17.57
N ASP A 90 -41.01 16.96 17.57
CA ASP A 90 -41.13 15.51 17.77
C ASP A 90 -40.95 15.10 19.23
N THR A 91 -42.08 14.83 19.89
CA THR A 91 -42.13 14.29 21.25
C THR A 91 -41.56 12.87 21.41
N THR A 92 -41.34 12.14 20.32
CA THR A 92 -40.79 10.77 20.34
C THR A 92 -39.28 10.71 20.14
N ASN A 93 -38.61 11.83 19.85
CA ASN A 93 -37.18 11.92 19.53
C ASN A 93 -36.71 10.94 18.43
N THR A 94 -37.60 10.60 17.49
CA THR A 94 -37.28 9.71 16.36
C THR A 94 -36.93 10.48 15.09
N LEU A 95 -37.43 11.71 14.95
CA LEU A 95 -37.17 12.60 13.83
C LEU A 95 -35.93 13.46 14.08
N THR A 96 -35.06 13.51 13.07
CA THR A 96 -33.84 14.33 13.08
C THR A 96 -33.79 15.19 11.83
N ILE A 97 -33.50 16.47 12.02
CA ILE A 97 -33.27 17.43 10.95
C ILE A 97 -31.78 17.42 10.63
N ARG A 98 -31.45 17.26 9.34
CA ARG A 98 -30.07 17.23 8.85
C ARG A 98 -29.76 18.54 8.14
N ASP A 99 -29.04 19.42 8.81
CA ASP A 99 -28.61 20.70 8.23
C ASP A 99 -27.13 20.65 7.85
N THR A 100 -26.80 21.14 6.65
CA THR A 100 -25.40 21.33 6.25
C THR A 100 -24.91 22.66 6.81
N ILE A 101 -23.98 22.61 7.75
CA ILE A 101 -23.49 23.78 8.49
C ILE A 101 -22.13 24.30 7.99
N GLY A 102 -21.56 23.66 6.97
CA GLY A 102 -20.33 24.09 6.33
C GLY A 102 -19.74 23.02 5.41
N TYR A 103 -18.56 23.31 4.88
CA TYR A 103 -17.78 22.44 4.01
C TYR A 103 -16.36 22.33 4.56
N ILE A 104 -15.78 21.13 4.51
CA ILE A 104 -14.39 20.88 4.91
C ILE A 104 -13.66 20.28 3.69
N PRO A 105 -12.45 20.75 3.34
CA PRO A 105 -11.66 20.13 2.28
C PRO A 105 -11.42 18.63 2.55
N VAL A 106 -11.60 17.80 1.52
CA VAL A 106 -11.41 16.34 1.62
C VAL A 106 -10.00 16.02 2.13
N ILE A 107 -8.98 16.68 1.60
CA ILE A 107 -7.59 16.47 2.00
C ILE A 107 -7.36 16.71 3.50
N ASP A 108 -7.96 17.76 4.07
CA ASP A 108 -7.80 18.08 5.49
C ASP A 108 -8.52 17.04 6.36
N SER A 109 -9.70 16.60 5.93
CA SER A 109 -10.46 15.58 6.65
C SER A 109 -9.77 14.21 6.66
N LEU A 110 -9.12 13.81 5.57
CA LEU A 110 -8.53 12.49 5.43
C LEU A 110 -7.06 12.44 5.87
N PHE A 111 -6.30 13.50 5.57
CA PHE A 111 -4.84 13.52 5.69
C PHE A 111 -4.31 14.64 6.58
N GLY A 112 -5.16 15.40 7.27
CA GLY A 112 -4.74 16.52 8.14
C GLY A 112 -3.76 16.12 9.26
N ASN A 113 -3.74 14.85 9.67
CA ASN A 113 -2.80 14.33 10.67
C ASN A 113 -1.45 13.87 10.09
N ARG A 114 -1.31 13.77 8.76
CA ARG A 114 -0.08 13.31 8.10
C ARG A 114 0.85 14.50 7.85
N GLN A 115 1.92 14.56 8.63
CA GLN A 115 2.94 15.61 8.51
C GLN A 115 3.61 15.56 7.13
N GLY A 116 3.62 16.69 6.41
CA GLY A 116 4.30 16.80 5.11
C GLY A 116 3.66 16.00 3.97
N TYR A 117 2.39 15.59 4.10
CA TYR A 117 1.71 14.82 3.06
C TYR A 117 1.57 15.64 1.77
N ASN A 118 2.05 15.07 0.66
CA ASN A 118 1.88 15.64 -0.67
C ASN A 118 0.98 14.73 -1.51
N VAL A 119 -0.22 15.21 -1.79
CA VAL A 119 -1.23 14.47 -2.56
C VAL A 119 -0.76 14.12 -3.98
N ASN A 120 0.14 14.91 -4.56
CA ASN A 120 0.69 14.62 -5.90
C ASN A 120 1.56 13.36 -5.90
N ASN A 121 2.05 12.93 -4.73
CA ASN A 121 2.86 11.74 -4.60
C ASN A 121 2.02 10.47 -4.38
N LEU A 122 0.69 10.59 -4.25
CA LEU A 122 -0.21 9.46 -4.02
C LEU A 122 -0.10 8.40 -5.14
N ARG A 123 0.11 8.84 -6.38
CA ARG A 123 0.25 7.99 -7.56
C ARG A 123 1.55 7.16 -7.55
N TYR A 124 2.62 7.64 -6.91
CA TYR A 124 3.96 7.09 -7.11
C TYR A 124 4.37 6.11 -6.01
N ILE A 125 4.96 5.00 -6.42
CA ILE A 125 5.50 3.99 -5.52
C ILE A 125 6.79 4.53 -4.87
N PRO A 126 6.90 4.54 -3.53
CA PRO A 126 8.13 4.91 -2.84
C PRO A 126 9.34 4.11 -3.31
N PHE A 127 10.53 4.69 -3.24
CA PHE A 127 11.81 4.07 -3.64
C PHE A 127 11.93 3.74 -5.14
N THR A 128 11.06 4.30 -5.97
CA THR A 128 11.12 4.17 -7.44
C THR A 128 11.38 5.51 -8.11
N ASN A 129 11.79 5.47 -9.38
CA ASN A 129 11.96 6.66 -10.21
C ASN A 129 10.60 7.08 -10.82
N ASN A 130 9.66 7.51 -9.98
CA ASN A 130 8.29 7.92 -10.36
C ASN A 130 7.48 6.82 -11.06
N ILE A 131 7.68 5.57 -10.66
CA ILE A 131 6.83 4.48 -11.13
C ILE A 131 5.49 4.59 -10.40
N SER A 132 4.40 4.52 -11.15
CA SER A 132 3.06 4.68 -10.59
C SER A 132 2.53 3.34 -10.06
N PHE A 133 1.69 3.39 -9.03
CA PHE A 133 0.82 2.27 -8.70
C PHE A 133 -0.08 1.95 -9.90
N GLU A 134 -0.44 0.69 -10.07
CA GLU A 134 -1.52 0.31 -10.98
C GLU A 134 -2.83 0.47 -10.22
N LEU A 135 -3.83 1.11 -10.81
CA LEU A 135 -5.15 1.35 -10.21
C LEU A 135 -6.22 0.98 -11.24
N ASP A 136 -7.09 0.07 -10.83
CA ASP A 136 -8.25 -0.34 -11.61
C ASP A 136 -9.51 -0.18 -10.78
N ALA A 137 -10.62 0.12 -11.45
CA ALA A 137 -11.94 0.20 -10.85
C ALA A 137 -12.99 -0.27 -11.83
N ASN A 138 -13.96 -1.04 -11.33
CA ASN A 138 -15.07 -1.55 -12.14
C ASN A 138 -16.29 -1.86 -11.27
N GLN A 139 -17.40 -2.25 -11.91
CA GLN A 139 -18.58 -2.79 -11.25
C GLN A 139 -18.69 -4.28 -11.57
N ILE A 140 -18.92 -5.09 -10.54
CA ILE A 140 -19.11 -6.53 -10.67
C ILE A 140 -20.46 -6.95 -10.10
N GLU A 141 -21.07 -7.97 -10.69
CA GLU A 141 -22.29 -8.57 -10.15
C GLU A 141 -21.91 -9.62 -9.09
N LYS A 142 -22.39 -9.45 -7.86
CA LYS A 142 -22.19 -10.42 -6.77
C LYS A 142 -23.53 -10.74 -6.12
N GLY A 143 -24.03 -11.94 -6.36
CA GLY A 143 -25.32 -12.39 -5.79
C GLY A 143 -26.53 -11.63 -6.30
N GLY A 144 -26.52 -11.20 -7.58
CA GLY A 144 -27.61 -10.44 -8.20
C GLY A 144 -27.65 -8.95 -7.83
N VAL A 145 -26.60 -8.43 -7.18
CA VAL A 145 -26.43 -7.01 -6.86
C VAL A 145 -25.13 -6.52 -7.49
N ASP A 146 -25.21 -5.37 -8.15
CA ASP A 146 -24.04 -4.70 -8.70
C ASP A 146 -23.23 -4.00 -7.60
N VAL A 147 -21.96 -4.36 -7.49
CA VAL A 147 -21.04 -3.82 -6.49
C VAL A 147 -19.84 -3.16 -7.17
N ASN A 148 -19.59 -1.91 -6.81
CA ASN A 148 -18.38 -1.20 -7.24
C ASN A 148 -17.17 -1.75 -6.49
N VAL A 149 -16.10 -2.03 -7.23
CA VAL A 149 -14.83 -2.56 -6.76
C VAL A 149 -13.65 -1.76 -7.32
N PHE A 150 -12.52 -1.85 -6.65
CA PHE A 150 -11.25 -1.29 -7.10
C PHE A 150 -10.11 -2.19 -6.67
N GLU A 151 -8.99 -2.11 -7.37
CA GLU A 151 -7.74 -2.74 -6.98
C GLU A 151 -6.59 -1.76 -7.25
N ALA A 152 -5.74 -1.56 -6.25
CA ALA A 152 -4.48 -0.84 -6.43
C ALA A 152 -3.30 -1.76 -6.12
N THR A 153 -2.31 -1.80 -7.00
CA THR A 153 -1.20 -2.76 -6.90
C THR A 153 0.18 -2.13 -7.06
N ALA A 154 1.16 -2.75 -6.41
CA ALA A 154 2.58 -2.48 -6.52
C ALA A 154 3.35 -3.80 -6.58
N SER A 155 3.93 -4.11 -7.74
CA SER A 155 4.70 -5.36 -7.91
C SER A 155 6.06 -5.28 -7.21
N TYR A 156 6.52 -6.40 -6.66
CA TYR A 156 7.86 -6.50 -6.06
C TYR A 156 8.96 -6.10 -7.05
N LYS A 157 8.77 -6.40 -8.33
CA LYS A 157 9.71 -6.08 -9.41
C LYS A 157 10.01 -4.57 -9.49
N GLU A 158 9.01 -3.72 -9.28
CA GLU A 158 9.17 -2.28 -9.41
C GLU A 158 9.90 -1.67 -8.20
N TYR A 159 9.40 -1.92 -6.98
CA TYR A 159 9.89 -1.20 -5.80
C TYR A 159 11.00 -1.90 -5.02
N LEU A 160 11.28 -3.19 -5.29
CA LEU A 160 12.46 -3.88 -4.76
C LEU A 160 13.68 -3.76 -5.68
N LYS A 161 13.57 -3.02 -6.79
CA LYS A 161 14.68 -2.74 -7.70
C LYS A 161 15.89 -2.19 -6.95
N GLY A 162 17.08 -2.69 -7.29
CA GLY A 162 18.34 -2.33 -6.64
C GLY A 162 18.66 -3.12 -5.36
N LEU A 163 17.81 -4.08 -4.96
CA LEU A 163 18.20 -5.16 -4.06
C LEU A 163 18.83 -6.32 -4.85
N ASP A 164 19.17 -7.41 -4.17
CA ASP A 164 19.71 -8.62 -4.82
C ASP A 164 18.67 -9.22 -5.79
N ASP A 165 18.95 -9.16 -7.09
CA ASP A 165 18.03 -9.57 -8.16
C ASP A 165 17.60 -11.03 -8.03
N GLN A 166 18.51 -11.92 -7.63
CA GLN A 166 18.19 -13.35 -7.46
C GLN A 166 17.24 -13.55 -6.29
N MET A 167 17.45 -12.85 -5.17
CA MET A 167 16.54 -12.90 -4.01
C MET A 167 15.17 -12.31 -4.34
N VAL A 168 15.10 -11.24 -5.14
CA VAL A 168 13.82 -10.68 -5.63
C VAL A 168 13.09 -11.68 -6.52
N LEU A 169 13.78 -12.32 -7.47
CA LEU A 169 13.20 -13.35 -8.33
C LEU A 169 12.69 -14.56 -7.51
N ASN A 170 13.48 -15.01 -6.53
CA ASN A 170 13.06 -16.09 -5.63
C ASN A 170 11.81 -15.70 -4.83
N LEU A 171 11.73 -14.45 -4.36
CA LEU A 171 10.56 -13.94 -3.65
C LEU A 171 9.32 -13.90 -4.55
N ILE A 172 9.45 -13.39 -5.79
CA ILE A 172 8.37 -13.37 -6.78
C ILE A 172 7.87 -14.80 -7.07
N ALA A 173 8.78 -15.71 -7.41
CA ALA A 173 8.46 -17.10 -7.70
C ALA A 173 7.77 -17.79 -6.50
N SER A 174 8.19 -17.48 -5.27
CA SER A 174 7.57 -18.04 -4.06
C SER A 174 6.11 -17.61 -3.87
N LYS A 175 5.72 -16.41 -4.35
CA LYS A 175 4.33 -15.93 -4.29
C LYS A 175 3.50 -16.52 -5.42
N GLU A 176 4.05 -16.55 -6.62
CA GLU A 176 3.38 -17.13 -7.79
C GLU A 176 3.10 -18.62 -7.60
N GLN A 177 4.01 -19.37 -6.98
CA GLN A 177 3.84 -20.81 -6.68
C GLN A 177 2.63 -21.10 -5.79
N ILE A 178 2.24 -20.16 -4.93
CA ILE A 178 1.08 -20.27 -4.04
C ILE A 178 -0.11 -19.45 -4.55
N GLU A 179 -0.11 -19.09 -5.83
CA GLU A 179 -1.16 -18.34 -6.52
C GLU A 179 -1.47 -16.98 -5.84
N LYS A 180 -0.47 -16.36 -5.21
CA LYS A 180 -0.58 -15.03 -4.60
C LYS A 180 0.08 -13.99 -5.49
N TYR A 181 -0.47 -12.77 -5.47
CA TYR A 181 0.11 -11.63 -6.17
C TYR A 181 1.55 -11.36 -5.70
N PRO A 182 2.55 -11.30 -6.61
CA PRO A 182 3.96 -11.08 -6.28
C PRO A 182 4.26 -9.60 -6.01
N GLY A 183 3.60 -9.06 -5.00
CA GLY A 183 3.63 -7.64 -4.69
C GLY A 183 2.74 -7.30 -3.49
N LEU A 184 2.47 -6.00 -3.34
CA LEU A 184 1.48 -5.49 -2.41
C LEU A 184 0.26 -5.03 -3.20
N LYS A 185 -0.93 -5.36 -2.70
CA LYS A 185 -2.18 -4.90 -3.30
C LYS A 185 -3.24 -4.64 -2.27
N VAL A 186 -4.16 -3.74 -2.61
CA VAL A 186 -5.35 -3.43 -1.83
C VAL A 186 -6.59 -3.45 -2.70
N GLY A 187 -7.65 -4.03 -2.17
CA GLY A 187 -8.88 -4.26 -2.92
C GLY A 187 -8.80 -5.49 -3.83
N SER A 188 -9.80 -5.63 -4.68
CA SER A 188 -9.96 -6.78 -5.57
C SER A 188 -10.89 -6.43 -6.73
N MET A 189 -10.51 -6.82 -7.95
CA MET A 189 -11.38 -6.66 -9.13
C MET A 189 -12.43 -7.76 -9.26
N VAL A 190 -12.38 -8.80 -8.44
CA VAL A 190 -13.26 -9.98 -8.51
C VAL A 190 -14.16 -10.11 -7.28
N GLU A 191 -13.84 -9.42 -6.19
CA GLU A 191 -14.59 -9.47 -4.96
C GLU A 191 -14.83 -8.07 -4.40
N ALA A 192 -15.94 -7.90 -3.69
CA ALA A 192 -16.23 -6.70 -2.93
C ALA A 192 -15.37 -6.59 -1.65
N SER A 193 -14.04 -6.61 -1.80
CA SER A 193 -13.07 -6.40 -0.73
C SER A 193 -12.30 -5.10 -0.97
N THR A 194 -11.95 -4.44 0.13
CA THR A 194 -11.05 -3.27 0.16
C THR A 194 -9.81 -3.55 0.99
N ASP A 195 -9.55 -4.83 1.29
CA ASP A 195 -8.50 -5.25 2.22
C ASP A 195 -7.16 -5.34 1.53
N GLY A 196 -6.09 -5.17 2.31
CA GLY A 196 -4.72 -5.31 1.83
C GLY A 196 -4.25 -6.75 1.93
N ASN A 197 -3.40 -7.22 1.01
CA ASN A 197 -2.80 -8.56 1.10
C ASN A 197 -1.75 -8.74 2.24
N TRP A 198 -1.56 -7.71 3.07
CA TRP A 198 -0.70 -7.67 4.25
C TRP A 198 -1.47 -7.76 5.58
N GLU A 199 -2.80 -7.75 5.52
CA GLU A 199 -3.71 -7.95 6.66
C GLU A 199 -3.95 -9.45 6.89
#